data_AF-H0TEL1-F1
#
_entry.id   AF-H0TEL1-F1
#
_cell.length_a   1.000
_cell.length_b   1.000
_cell.length_c   1.000
_cell.angle_alpha   90.00
_cell.angle_beta   90.00
_cell.angle_gamma   90.00
#
_symmetry.space_group_name_H-M   'P 1'
#
loop_
_entity.id
_entity.type
_entity.pdbx_description
1 polymer ?
#
loop_
_entity_poly.entity_id
_entity_poly.type
_entity_poly.pdbx_seq_one_letter_code
_entity_poly.pdbx_strand_id
1 'polypeptide(L)'
;MAAVVAVVKHAGLPFDAVLTAELAQSYKPAPAVYQLAVDYLGYQPGEILMVACHKYDLKAARAFGMRTAFVARELEFGPGGTVDTASETWFDVYADSFVALASALGA
;
A
#
# COMPACT_ATOMS: atom_id res chain seq x y z
N MET A 1 9.62 13.20 -9.66
CA MET A 1 9.81 12.01 -8.79
C MET A 1 10.77 12.24 -7.60
N ALA A 2 11.49 13.37 -7.54
CA ALA A 2 12.63 13.56 -6.63
C ALA A 2 12.29 13.37 -5.13
N ALA A 3 11.10 13.80 -4.69
CA ALA A 3 10.70 13.74 -3.28
C ALA A 3 10.62 12.30 -2.74
N VAL A 4 9.91 11.40 -3.44
CA VAL A 4 9.78 10.00 -2.99
C VAL A 4 11.13 9.29 -3.01
N VAL A 5 11.94 9.52 -4.05
CA VAL A 5 13.30 8.96 -4.13
C VAL A 5 14.18 9.43 -2.98
N ALA A 6 14.07 10.70 -2.57
CA ALA A 6 14.80 11.23 -1.43
C ALA A 6 14.39 10.55 -0.11
N VAL A 7 13.09 10.34 0.11
CA VAL A 7 12.57 9.62 1.30
C VAL A 7 13.11 8.19 1.34
N VAL A 8 13.02 7.45 0.22
CA VAL A 8 13.50 6.07 0.11
C VAL A 8 14.98 5.96 0.45
N LYS A 9 15.80 6.84 -0.13
CA LYS A 9 17.25 6.86 0.13
C LYS A 9 17.59 7.26 1.55
N HIS A 10 16.92 8.29 2.08
CA HIS A 10 17.16 8.78 3.44
C HIS A 10 16.83 7.71 4.50
N ALA A 11 15.72 6.99 4.32
CA ALA A 11 15.28 5.95 5.24
C ALA A 11 15.92 4.57 4.98
N GLY A 12 16.73 4.42 3.93
CA GLY A 12 17.37 3.15 3.58
C GLY A 12 16.37 2.05 3.21
N LEU A 13 15.23 2.40 2.60
CA LEU A 13 14.17 1.43 2.27
C LEU A 13 14.59 0.57 1.07
N PRO A 14 14.59 -0.77 1.18
CA PRO A 14 15.10 -1.67 0.16
C PRO A 14 14.04 -1.97 -0.92
N PHE A 15 13.49 -0.94 -1.55
CA PHE A 15 12.50 -1.13 -2.62
C PHE A 15 13.17 -1.55 -3.94
N ASP A 16 12.61 -2.56 -4.60
CA ASP A 16 13.02 -2.97 -5.94
C ASP A 16 12.65 -1.95 -7.03
N ALA A 17 11.51 -1.26 -6.84
CA ALA A 17 11.01 -0.24 -7.75
C ALA A 17 10.27 0.88 -7.01
N VAL A 18 10.30 2.10 -7.57
CA VAL A 18 9.59 3.27 -7.03
C VAL A 18 8.62 3.80 -8.08
N LEU A 19 7.35 3.43 -7.96
CA LEU A 19 6.26 3.85 -8.83
C LEU A 19 5.44 4.95 -8.13
N THR A 20 5.22 6.09 -8.79
CA THR A 20 4.64 7.27 -8.15
C THR A 20 3.42 7.79 -8.91
N ALA A 21 2.60 8.59 -8.23
CA ALA A 21 1.47 9.31 -8.84
C ALA A 21 1.89 10.19 -10.04
N GLU A 22 3.10 10.75 -10.00
CA GLU A 22 3.66 11.53 -11.10
C GLU A 22 3.92 10.68 -12.34
N LEU A 23 4.43 9.45 -12.17
CA LEU A 23 4.57 8.49 -13.28
C LEU A 23 3.22 8.05 -13.84
N ALA A 24 2.21 7.88 -12.97
CA ALA A 24 0.86 7.55 -13.39
C ALA A 24 0.10 8.75 -13.99
N GLN A 25 0.66 9.96 -13.89
CA GLN A 25 -0.02 11.24 -14.17
C GLN A 25 -1.41 11.34 -13.51
N SER A 26 -1.57 10.70 -12.35
CA SER A 26 -2.84 10.53 -11.66
C SER A 26 -2.61 10.21 -10.19
N TYR A 27 -3.60 10.46 -9.35
CA TYR A 27 -3.54 10.17 -7.93
C TYR A 27 -4.55 9.08 -7.55
N LYS A 28 -4.21 8.32 -6.51
CA LYS A 28 -5.16 7.42 -5.86
C LYS A 28 -6.39 8.23 -5.40
N PRO A 29 -7.61 7.70 -5.54
CA PRO A 29 -7.94 6.31 -5.85
C PRO A 29 -8.11 5.98 -7.35
N ALA A 30 -7.61 6.80 -8.28
CA ALA A 30 -7.81 6.56 -9.71
C ALA A 30 -7.21 5.21 -10.18
N PRO A 31 -7.92 4.43 -11.02
CA PRO A 31 -7.45 3.14 -11.53
C PRO A 31 -6.07 3.17 -12.19
N ALA A 32 -5.71 4.28 -12.84
CA ALA A 32 -4.44 4.46 -13.54
C ALA A 32 -3.22 4.25 -12.63
N VAL A 33 -3.33 4.51 -11.32
CA VAL A 33 -2.22 4.28 -10.38
C VAL A 33 -1.97 2.79 -10.18
N TYR A 34 -3.03 1.98 -10.08
CA TYR A 34 -2.91 0.53 -9.92
C TYR A 34 -2.53 -0.16 -11.24
N GLN A 35 -3.04 0.36 -12.37
CA GLN A 35 -2.65 -0.11 -13.70
C GLN A 35 -1.15 0.07 -13.96
N LEU A 36 -0.56 1.21 -13.56
CA LEU A 36 0.88 1.42 -13.67
C LEU A 36 1.69 0.31 -12.98
N ALA A 37 1.24 -0.16 -11.81
CA ALA A 37 1.90 -1.26 -11.10
C ALA A 37 1.78 -2.59 -11.86
N VAL A 38 0.61 -2.90 -12.41
CA VAL A 38 0.39 -4.08 -13.28
C VAL A 38 1.32 -4.04 -14.49
N ASP A 39 1.34 -2.92 -15.21
CA ASP A 39 2.12 -2.78 -16.44
C ASP A 39 3.63 -2.90 -16.18
N TYR A 40 4.11 -2.30 -15.09
CA TYR A 40 5.55 -2.26 -14.79
C TYR A 40 6.06 -3.57 -14.18
N LEU A 41 5.26 -4.23 -13.34
CA LEU A 41 5.66 -5.47 -12.67
C LEU A 41 5.36 -6.72 -13.51
N GLY A 42 4.47 -6.63 -14.50
CA GLY A 42 4.13 -7.74 -15.39
C GLY A 42 3.26 -8.83 -14.76
N TYR A 43 2.57 -8.51 -13.65
CA TYR A 43 1.67 -9.41 -12.94
C TYR A 43 0.20 -9.04 -13.17
N GLN A 44 -0.69 -10.01 -13.06
CA GLN A 44 -2.13 -9.75 -13.01
C GLN A 44 -2.50 -9.03 -11.70
N PRO A 45 -3.59 -8.23 -11.68
CA PRO A 45 -4.01 -7.53 -10.47
C PRO A 45 -4.09 -8.43 -9.24
N GLY A 46 -4.68 -9.63 -9.36
CA GLY A 46 -4.85 -10.58 -8.25
C GLY A 46 -3.56 -11.21 -7.72
N GLU A 47 -2.44 -11.04 -8.42
CA GLU A 47 -1.11 -11.47 -8.00
C GLU A 47 -0.37 -10.36 -7.24
N ILE A 48 -0.91 -9.13 -7.23
CA ILE A 48 -0.34 -7.97 -6.53
C ILE A 48 -1.10 -7.74 -5.22
N LEU A 49 -0.36 -7.65 -4.11
CA LEU A 49 -0.89 -7.29 -2.79
C LEU A 49 -0.66 -5.79 -2.53
N MET A 50 -1.75 -5.02 -2.45
CA MET A 50 -1.69 -3.64 -1.99
C MET A 50 -1.62 -3.60 -0.46
N VAL A 51 -0.58 -2.95 0.08
CA VAL A 51 -0.37 -2.79 1.53
C VAL A 51 -0.56 -1.33 1.91
N ALA A 52 -1.48 -1.01 2.82
CA ALA A 52 -1.75 0.36 3.25
C ALA A 52 -2.30 0.45 4.68
N CYS A 53 -2.21 1.64 5.30
CA CYS A 53 -2.89 1.96 6.56
C CYS A 53 -4.20 2.75 6.37
N HIS A 54 -4.62 2.98 5.12
CA HIS A 54 -5.85 3.72 4.80
C HIS A 54 -6.86 2.86 4.05
N LYS A 55 -8.09 2.75 4.57
CA LYS A 55 -9.13 1.90 3.99
C LYS A 55 -9.58 2.34 2.59
N TYR A 56 -9.56 3.64 2.27
CA TYR A 56 -9.95 4.12 0.94
C TYR A 56 -9.02 3.59 -0.16
N ASP A 57 -7.74 3.45 0.17
CA ASP A 57 -6.69 2.97 -0.72
C ASP A 57 -6.89 1.48 -1.03
N LEU A 58 -7.10 0.68 0.01
CA LEU A 58 -7.37 -0.75 -0.12
C LEU A 58 -8.71 -1.02 -0.83
N LYS A 59 -9.75 -0.22 -0.60
CA LYS A 59 -11.04 -0.34 -1.31
C LYS A 59 -10.86 -0.16 -2.82
N ALA A 60 -10.08 0.84 -3.22
CA ALA A 60 -9.82 1.12 -4.63
C ALA A 60 -8.92 0.06 -5.28
N ALA A 61 -7.87 -0.40 -4.59
CA ALA A 61 -7.04 -1.51 -5.06
C ALA A 61 -7.85 -2.80 -5.22
N ARG A 62 -8.72 -3.13 -4.25
CA ARG A 62 -9.63 -4.29 -4.34
C ARG A 62 -10.61 -4.18 -5.50
N ALA A 63 -11.20 -2.99 -5.70
CA ALA A 63 -12.10 -2.74 -6.84
C ALA A 63 -11.39 -2.88 -8.20
N PHE A 64 -10.09 -2.59 -8.24
CA PHE A 64 -9.24 -2.83 -9.41
C PHE A 64 -8.83 -4.30 -9.59
N GLY A 65 -9.03 -5.15 -8.57
CA GLY A 65 -8.74 -6.59 -8.60
C GLY A 65 -7.48 -7.02 -7.85
N MET A 66 -6.83 -6.11 -7.10
CA MET A 66 -5.69 -6.45 -6.25
C MET A 66 -6.10 -7.10 -4.94
N ARG A 67 -5.18 -7.87 -4.36
CA ARG A 67 -5.29 -8.33 -2.96
C ARG A 67 -5.00 -7.16 -2.02
N THR A 68 -5.45 -7.25 -0.77
CA THR A 68 -5.33 -6.16 0.22
C THR A 68 -4.76 -6.61 1.55
N ALA A 69 -3.75 -5.89 2.04
CA ALA A 69 -3.24 -6.01 3.39
C ALA A 69 -3.34 -4.66 4.12
N PHE A 70 -4.03 -4.64 5.26
CA PHE A 70 -4.07 -3.49 6.14
C PHE A 70 -2.97 -3.58 7.20
N VAL A 71 -2.16 -2.52 7.33
CA VAL A 71 -1.17 -2.40 8.42
C VAL A 71 -1.57 -1.23 9.32
N ALA A 72 -1.98 -1.52 10.55
CA ALA A 72 -2.44 -0.50 11.48
C ALA A 72 -1.32 0.49 11.86
N ARG A 73 -1.66 1.78 11.88
CA ARG A 73 -0.77 2.88 12.27
C ARG A 73 -1.47 3.76 13.31
N GLU A 74 -1.56 3.26 14.54
CA GLU A 74 -2.28 3.93 15.64
C GLU A 74 -1.82 5.37 15.91
N LEU A 75 -0.54 5.65 15.64
CA LEU A 75 0.08 6.94 15.89
C LEU A 75 0.31 7.76 14.61
N GLU A 76 -0.37 7.46 13.50
CA GLU A 76 -0.18 8.19 12.23
C GLU A 76 -0.37 9.71 12.41
N PHE A 77 -1.40 10.11 13.15
CA PHE A 77 -1.68 11.52 13.48
C PHE A 77 -1.13 11.95 14.85
N GLY A 78 -0.22 11.17 15.43
CA GLY A 78 0.39 11.44 16.73
C GLY A 78 -0.55 11.17 17.93
N PRO A 79 -0.06 11.42 19.16
CA PRO A 79 -0.83 11.20 20.37
C PRO A 79 -2.13 12.03 20.40
N GLY A 80 -3.28 11.37 20.61
CA GLY A 80 -4.60 12.00 20.61
C GLY A 80 -5.22 12.19 19.22
N GLY A 81 -4.53 11.76 18.16
CA GLY A 81 -5.10 11.71 16.81
C GLY A 81 -6.12 10.57 16.66
N THR A 82 -7.17 10.80 15.87
CA THR A 82 -8.16 9.78 15.55
C THR A 82 -7.78 9.10 14.23
N VAL A 83 -7.47 7.81 14.30
CA VAL A 83 -7.19 6.95 13.14
C VAL A 83 -8.16 5.78 13.11
N ASP A 84 -8.61 5.39 11.92
CA ASP A 84 -9.43 4.20 11.74
C ASP A 84 -8.54 2.97 11.52
N THR A 85 -8.25 2.25 12.59
CA THR A 85 -7.47 1.00 12.58
C THR A 85 -8.34 -0.24 12.69
N ALA A 86 -9.67 -0.11 12.64
CA ALA A 86 -10.55 -1.26 12.79
C ALA A 86 -10.35 -2.25 11.64
N SER A 87 -10.27 -3.54 11.99
CA SER A 87 -10.21 -4.62 11.01
C SER A 87 -11.51 -4.73 10.21
N GLU A 88 -11.41 -5.20 8.98
CA GLU A 88 -12.52 -5.37 8.05
C GLU A 88 -12.48 -6.78 7.46
N THR A 89 -13.65 -7.39 7.26
CA THR A 89 -13.74 -8.77 6.75
C THR A 89 -13.30 -8.96 5.30
N TRP A 90 -13.14 -7.85 4.56
CA TRP A 90 -12.72 -7.86 3.16
C TRP A 90 -11.21 -7.62 2.98
N PHE A 91 -10.44 -7.45 4.05
CA PHE A 91 -8.99 -7.53 3.97
C PHE A 91 -8.55 -8.97 3.75
N ASP A 92 -7.57 -9.20 2.87
CA ASP A 92 -6.91 -10.51 2.79
C ASP A 92 -5.98 -10.74 3.98
N VAL A 93 -5.32 -9.68 4.47
CA VAL A 93 -4.48 -9.69 5.68
C VAL A 93 -4.69 -8.43 6.50
N TYR A 94 -4.75 -8.57 7.82
CA TYR A 94 -4.66 -7.45 8.77
C TYR A 94 -3.46 -7.68 9.69
N ALA A 95 -2.62 -6.67 9.86
CA ALA A 95 -1.44 -6.72 10.71
C ALA A 95 -1.23 -5.39 11.44
N ASP A 96 -0.52 -5.42 12.57
CA ASP A 96 -0.12 -4.22 13.32
C ASP A 96 1.26 -3.67 12.89
N SER A 97 1.99 -4.42 12.08
CA SER A 97 3.37 -4.14 11.71
C SER A 97 3.76 -4.87 10.43
N PHE A 98 4.85 -4.43 9.79
CA PHE A 98 5.41 -5.15 8.64
C PHE A 98 6.04 -6.48 9.03
N VAL A 99 6.49 -6.67 10.27
CA VAL A 99 7.00 -7.96 10.77
C VAL A 99 5.86 -8.96 10.91
N ALA A 100 4.73 -8.56 11.50
CA ALA A 100 3.55 -9.41 11.57
C ALA A 100 3.00 -9.74 10.18
N LEU A 101 2.98 -8.75 9.26
CA LEU A 101 2.60 -8.99 7.86
C LEU A 101 3.52 -10.01 7.18
N ALA A 102 4.85 -9.87 7.32
CA ALA A 102 5.82 -10.81 6.75
C ALA A 102 5.59 -12.24 7.27
N SER A 103 5.40 -12.39 8.58
CA SER A 103 5.09 -13.68 9.20
C SER A 103 3.78 -14.29 8.67
N ALA A 104 2.73 -13.47 8.49
CA ALA A 104 1.46 -13.92 7.93
C ALA A 104 1.58 -14.36 6.45
N LEU A 105 2.56 -13.84 5.72
CA LEU A 105 2.87 -14.23 4.34
C LEU A 105 3.87 -15.40 4.24
N GLY A 106 4.42 -15.87 5.36
CA GLY A 106 5.38 -16.97 5.40
C GLY A 106 6.81 -16.59 4.99
N ALA A 107 7.17 -15.31 5.12
CA ALA A 107 8.52 -14.80 4.86
C ALA A 107 9.43 -14.84 6.10
#